data_AF-A0A355FDQ4-F1
#
_entry.id   AF-A0A355FDQ4-F1
#
_cell.length_a   1.000
_cell.length_b   1.000
_cell.length_c   1.000
_cell.angle_alpha   90.00
_cell.angle_beta   90.00
_cell.angle_gamma   90.00
#
_symmetry.space_group_name_H-M   'P 1'
#
loop_
_entity.id
_entity.type
_entity.pdbx_description
1 polymer ?
#
loop_
_entity_poly.entity_id
_entity_poly.type
_entity_poly.pdbx_seq_one_letter_code
_entity_poly.pdbx_strand_id
1 'polypeptide(L)'
;MNWEKELITLFDDPLLENVRPLPPKITSDDRLVESFLEITQWVELSGTEPTDNSEDFKERILYRRLRSIRNDKDKKAYLMSFDTLHLLNPSIDVNK
;
A
#
# COMPACT_ATOMS: atom_id res chain seq x y z
N MET A 1 -40.44 -19.06 5.79
CA MET A 1 -39.56 -18.95 4.62
C MET A 1 -38.20 -18.47 5.10
N ASN A 2 -37.13 -19.19 4.77
CA ASN A 2 -35.76 -18.83 5.17
C ASN A 2 -35.03 -18.29 3.94
N TRP A 3 -35.27 -17.00 3.69
CA TRP A 3 -34.79 -16.29 2.51
C TRP A 3 -33.25 -16.25 2.41
N GLU A 4 -32.55 -16.30 3.55
CA GLU A 4 -31.07 -16.35 3.58
C GLU A 4 -30.54 -17.61 2.93
N LYS A 5 -31.18 -18.76 3.19
CA LYS A 5 -30.78 -20.05 2.60
C LYS A 5 -31.04 -20.09 1.10
N GLU A 6 -32.18 -19.57 0.66
CA GLU A 6 -32.55 -19.49 -0.76
C GLU A 6 -31.57 -18.60 -1.55
N LEU A 7 -31.12 -17.51 -0.93
CA LEU A 7 -30.19 -16.56 -1.54
C LEU A 7 -28.78 -17.14 -1.68
N ILE A 8 -28.32 -17.94 -0.71
CA ILE A 8 -27.04 -18.66 -0.81
C ILE A 8 -27.11 -19.72 -1.91
N THR A 9 -28.20 -20.49 -1.99
CA THR A 9 -28.36 -21.53 -3.03
C THR A 9 -28.44 -20.96 -4.45
N LEU A 10 -28.84 -19.70 -4.62
CA LEU A 10 -28.87 -19.04 -5.92
C LEU A 10 -27.44 -18.83 -6.48
N PHE A 11 -26.44 -18.60 -5.62
CA PHE A 11 -25.05 -18.42 -6.05
C PHE A 11 -24.38 -19.71 -6.53
N ASP A 12 -24.95 -20.87 -6.23
CA ASP A 12 -24.48 -22.18 -6.71
C ASP A 12 -25.12 -22.58 -8.05
N ASP A 13 -25.97 -21.73 -8.65
CA ASP A 13 -26.62 -21.98 -9.93
C ASP A 13 -25.58 -21.95 -11.08
N PRO A 14 -25.48 -23.01 -11.91
CA PRO A 14 -24.63 -23.03 -13.11
C PRO A 14 -24.86 -21.85 -14.07
N LEU A 15 -26.04 -21.23 -14.03
CA LEU A 15 -26.36 -20.02 -14.79
C LEU A 15 -25.54 -18.80 -14.34
N LEU A 16 -25.09 -18.77 -13.09
CA LEU A 16 -24.26 -17.70 -12.50
C LEU A 16 -22.77 -18.06 -12.44
N GLU A 17 -22.36 -19.22 -12.94
CA GLU A 17 -20.97 -19.72 -12.90
C GLU A 17 -19.96 -18.75 -13.54
N ASN A 18 -20.42 -17.93 -14.49
CA ASN A 18 -19.65 -16.89 -15.18
C ASN A 18 -19.97 -15.46 -14.71
N VAL A 19 -20.89 -15.28 -13.77
CA VAL A 19 -21.26 -13.98 -13.20
C VAL A 19 -20.45 -13.76 -11.93
N ARG A 20 -19.16 -13.50 -12.11
CA ARG A 20 -18.32 -13.01 -11.01
C ARG A 20 -18.31 -11.49 -11.03
N PRO A 21 -18.38 -10.81 -9.87
CA PRO A 21 -18.12 -9.38 -9.80
C PRO A 21 -16.80 -9.06 -10.50
N LEU A 22 -16.81 -8.06 -11.38
CA LEU A 22 -15.57 -7.58 -11.98
C LEU A 22 -14.63 -7.16 -10.84
N PRO A 23 -13.34 -7.56 -10.86
CA PRO A 23 -12.40 -7.08 -9.87
C PRO A 23 -12.40 -5.54 -9.91
N PRO A 24 -12.36 -4.88 -8.74
CA PRO A 24 -12.32 -3.43 -8.69
C PRO A 24 -11.14 -2.92 -9.50
N LYS A 25 -11.36 -1.86 -10.28
CA LYS A 25 -10.30 -1.28 -11.10
C LYS A 25 -9.23 -0.71 -10.18
N ILE A 26 -7.98 -1.16 -10.36
CA ILE A 26 -6.82 -0.62 -9.65
C ILE A 26 -6.63 0.84 -10.06
N THR A 27 -6.85 1.75 -9.12
CA THR A 27 -6.73 3.18 -9.29
C THR A 27 -5.27 3.64 -9.16
N SER A 28 -5.01 4.90 -9.47
CA SER A 28 -3.69 5.52 -9.19
C SER A 28 -3.40 5.58 -7.70
N ASP A 29 -4.43 5.73 -6.88
CA ASP A 29 -4.31 5.81 -5.44
C ASP A 29 -3.97 4.44 -4.84
N ASP A 30 -4.57 3.37 -5.36
CA ASP A 30 -4.22 1.99 -4.96
C ASP A 30 -2.74 1.70 -5.24
N ARG A 31 -2.24 2.09 -6.41
CA ARG A 31 -0.82 1.96 -6.75
C ARG A 31 0.08 2.80 -5.85
N LEU A 32 -0.38 3.98 -5.42
CA LEU A 32 0.35 4.84 -4.49
C LEU A 32 0.46 4.17 -3.11
N VAL A 33 -0.62 3.56 -2.62
CA VAL A 33 -0.64 2.81 -1.35
C VAL A 33 0.27 1.59 -1.45
N GLU A 34 0.13 0.76 -2.49
CA GLU A 34 0.96 -0.44 -2.70
C GLU A 34 2.45 -0.09 -2.74
N SER A 35 2.78 0.98 -3.46
CA SER A 35 4.14 1.50 -3.60
C SER A 35 4.74 1.98 -2.27
N PHE A 36 3.91 2.54 -1.38
CA PHE A 36 4.33 2.94 -0.03
C PHE A 36 4.46 1.73 0.91
N LEU A 37 3.52 0.78 0.85
CA LEU A 37 3.58 -0.46 1.64
C LEU A 37 4.80 -1.31 1.31
N GLU A 38 5.27 -1.31 0.06
CA GLU A 38 6.53 -1.96 -0.32
C GLU A 38 7.72 -1.36 0.45
N ILE A 39 7.74 -0.04 0.64
CA ILE A 39 8.77 0.65 1.42
C ILE A 39 8.66 0.26 2.90
N THR A 40 7.45 0.26 3.46
CA THR A 40 7.21 -0.16 4.85
C THR A 40 7.70 -1.58 5.09
N GLN A 41 7.33 -2.53 4.23
CA GLN A 41 7.78 -3.93 4.31
C GLN A 41 9.30 -4.04 4.22
N TRP A 42 9.93 -3.26 3.34
CA TRP A 42 11.39 -3.23 3.28
C TRP A 42 12.01 -2.81 4.61
N VAL A 43 11.49 -1.74 5.23
CA VAL A 43 11.98 -1.25 6.53
C VAL A 43 11.74 -2.27 7.66
N GLU A 44 10.61 -2.99 7.64
CA GLU A 44 10.36 -4.07 8.60
C GLU A 44 11.37 -5.21 8.48
N LEU A 45 11.81 -5.52 7.25
CA LEU A 45 12.76 -6.61 6.97
C LEU A 45 14.21 -6.19 7.21
N SER A 46 14.60 -4.98 6.81
CA SER A 46 15.98 -4.47 6.97
C SER A 46 16.23 -3.93 8.38
N GLY A 47 15.17 -3.50 9.08
CA GLY A 47 15.25 -2.77 10.35
C GLY A 47 15.67 -1.29 10.20
N THR A 48 15.92 -0.81 8.98
CA THR A 48 16.39 0.55 8.71
C THR A 48 15.73 1.15 7.47
N GLU A 49 15.57 2.48 7.45
CA GLU A 49 15.10 3.19 6.26
C GLU A 49 16.04 2.97 5.05
N PRO A 50 15.50 2.89 3.82
CA PRO A 50 16.32 2.80 2.63
C PRO A 50 17.17 4.07 2.45
N THR A 51 18.40 3.90 1.99
CA THR A 51 19.40 4.97 1.83
C THR A 51 19.82 5.17 0.37
N ASP A 52 20.28 6.37 0.01
CA ASP A 52 20.75 6.66 -1.37
C ASP A 52 22.11 6.01 -1.68
N ASN A 53 22.92 5.77 -0.65
CA ASN A 53 24.30 5.29 -0.75
C ASN A 53 24.42 3.76 -0.72
N SER A 54 23.30 3.03 -0.78
CA SER A 54 23.32 1.57 -0.82
C SER A 54 23.87 1.03 -2.14
N GLU A 55 24.63 -0.06 -2.07
CA GLU A 55 25.02 -0.83 -3.26
C GLU A 55 23.83 -1.58 -3.87
N ASP A 56 22.75 -1.78 -3.10
CA ASP A 56 21.52 -2.40 -3.59
C ASP A 56 20.72 -1.41 -4.44
N PHE A 57 20.57 -1.76 -5.71
CA PHE A 57 19.75 -1.00 -6.66
C PHE A 57 18.29 -0.87 -6.22
N LYS A 58 17.72 -1.91 -5.60
CA LYS A 58 16.34 -1.90 -5.13
C LYS A 58 16.16 -0.90 -3.99
N GLU A 59 17.07 -0.90 -3.02
CA GLU A 59 17.05 0.04 -1.90
C GLU A 59 17.10 1.49 -2.38
N ARG A 60 17.96 1.78 -3.36
CA ARG A 60 18.05 3.12 -3.95
C ARG A 60 16.76 3.58 -4.63
N ILE A 61 16.03 2.66 -5.27
CA ILE A 61 14.71 2.98 -5.84
C ILE A 61 13.71 3.30 -4.72
N LEU A 62 13.68 2.49 -3.67
CA LEU A 62 12.78 2.69 -2.53
C LEU A 62 13.08 4.01 -1.81
N TYR A 63 14.36 4.37 -1.63
CA TYR A 63 14.78 5.66 -1.08
C TYR A 63 14.26 6.84 -1.92
N ARG A 64 14.49 6.83 -3.23
CA ARG A 64 14.04 7.91 -4.13
C ARG A 64 12.53 8.08 -4.11
N ARG A 65 11.81 6.96 -4.05
CA ARG A 65 10.35 6.92 -3.96
C ARG A 65 9.87 7.49 -2.62
N LEU A 66 10.43 7.05 -1.50
CA LEU A 66 10.13 7.58 -0.18
C LEU A 66 10.37 9.09 -0.12
N ARG A 67 11.51 9.54 -0.66
CA ARG A 67 11.84 10.97 -0.77
C ARG A 67 10.82 11.74 -1.62
N SER A 68 10.39 11.18 -2.76
CA SER A 68 9.38 11.80 -3.60
C SER A 68 8.02 11.92 -2.90
N ILE A 69 7.63 10.91 -2.11
CA ILE A 69 6.40 10.95 -1.31
C ILE A 69 6.51 12.01 -0.21
N ARG A 70 7.64 12.05 0.52
CA ARG A 70 7.89 13.04 1.58
C ARG A 70 7.84 14.50 1.09
N ASN A 71 8.27 14.73 -0.16
CA ASN A 71 8.30 16.06 -0.77
C ASN A 71 6.95 16.52 -1.35
N ASP A 72 6.00 15.60 -1.53
CA ASP A 72 4.69 15.86 -2.11
C ASP A 72 3.64 15.88 -0.99
N LYS A 73 3.11 17.07 -0.69
CA LYS A 73 2.19 17.28 0.44
C LYS A 73 0.91 16.47 0.29
N ASP A 74 0.41 16.33 -0.94
CA ASP A 74 -0.87 15.68 -1.21
C ASP A 74 -0.71 14.16 -1.04
N LYS A 75 0.35 13.59 -1.62
CA LYS A 75 0.68 12.16 -1.43
C LYS A 75 0.93 11.85 0.04
N LYS A 76 1.68 12.71 0.72
CA LYS A 76 1.98 12.56 2.15
C LYS A 76 0.73 12.60 3.02
N ALA A 77 -0.18 13.54 2.77
CA ALA A 77 -1.44 13.63 3.50
C ALA A 77 -2.31 12.39 3.26
N TYR A 78 -2.40 11.94 2.01
CA TYR A 78 -3.15 10.74 1.62
C TYR A 78 -2.61 9.46 2.28
N LEU A 79 -1.29 9.31 2.33
CA LEU A 79 -0.63 8.11 2.86
C LEU A 79 -0.51 8.09 4.40
N MET A 80 -0.86 9.17 5.09
CA MET A 80 -0.71 9.29 6.55
C MET A 80 -1.47 8.20 7.32
N SER A 81 -2.63 7.77 6.81
CA SER A 81 -3.42 6.69 7.44
C SER A 81 -2.75 5.31 7.33
N PHE A 82 -1.76 5.16 6.45
CA PHE A 82 -1.03 3.92 6.22
C PHE A 82 0.37 3.95 6.86
N ASP A 83 0.78 5.08 7.44
CA ASP A 83 2.13 5.29 7.98
C ASP A 83 2.30 4.75 9.40
N THR A 84 2.44 3.42 9.52
CA THR A 84 2.61 2.72 10.81
C THR A 84 3.99 2.92 11.43
N LEU A 85 5.01 3.19 10.62
CA LEU A 85 6.41 3.32 11.05
C LEU A 85 6.89 4.78 11.13
N HIS A 86 5.97 5.74 10.99
CA HIS A 86 6.26 7.18 10.99
C HIS A 86 7.29 7.62 9.92
N LEU A 87 7.33 6.91 8.78
CA LEU A 87 8.23 7.19 7.68
C LEU A 87 7.89 8.52 7.00
N LEU A 88 6.68 9.04 7.09
CA LEU A 88 6.31 10.29 6.40
C LEU A 88 6.70 11.53 7.19
N ASN A 89 6.83 11.42 8.50
CA ASN A 89 7.27 12.47 9.41
C ASN A 89 8.44 11.96 10.25
N PRO A 90 9.65 11.85 9.67
CA PRO A 90 10.82 11.57 10.48
C PRO A 90 10.89 12.68 11.53
N SER A 91 10.75 12.31 12.81
CA SER A 91 11.00 13.20 13.94
C SER A 91 12.30 13.93 13.65
N ILE A 92 12.25 15.26 13.62
CA ILE A 92 13.43 16.12 13.44
C ILE A 92 14.45 15.62 14.47
N ASP A 93 15.50 14.99 14.00
CA ASP A 93 16.54 14.48 14.88
C ASP A 93 17.23 15.72 15.48
N VAL A 94 16.89 16.02 16.73
CA VAL A 94 17.36 17.21 17.45
C VAL A 94 18.75 16.93 18.01
N ASN A 95 19.68 16.41 17.21
CA ASN A 95 21.07 16.28 17.62
C ASN A 95 22.00 16.55 16.43
N LYS A 96 22.47 17.79 16.43
CA LYS A 96 23.55 18.35 15.63
C LYS A 96 24.89 18.04 16.28
#